data_AF-A0A0L6VKK5-F1
#
_entry.id   AF-A0A0L6VKK5-F1
#
_cell.length_a   1.000
_cell.length_b   1.000
_cell.length_c   1.000
_cell.angle_alpha   90.00
_cell.angle_beta   90.00
_cell.angle_gamma   90.00
#
_symmetry.space_group_name_H-M   'P 1'
#
loop_
_entity.id
_entity.type
_entity.pdbx_description
1 polymer ?
#
loop_
_entity_poly.entity_id
_entity_poly.type
_entity_poly.pdbx_seq_one_letter_code
_entity_poly.pdbx_strand_id
1 'polypeptide(L)'
;MQIAQQPEKFFDQNQFLLAGSAYTRDWCTLPAYEGRELLDHQNLDFNCHLAQSGVRIEHATGILTGQFSSLGVDFLDVDVF
;
A
#
# COMPACT_ATOMS: atom_id res chain seq x y z
N MET A 1 0.36 7.19 -12.70
CA MET A 1 1.83 7.00 -12.57
C MET A 1 2.40 6.63 -13.94
N GLN A 2 3.50 7.22 -14.40
CA GLN A 2 4.02 7.00 -15.77
C GLN A 2 4.49 5.55 -16.02
N ILE A 3 4.95 4.84 -14.98
CA ILE A 3 5.43 3.45 -15.07
C ILE A 3 4.32 2.48 -15.54
N ALA A 4 3.08 2.67 -15.07
CA ALA A 4 1.94 1.85 -15.50
C ALA A 4 1.49 2.12 -16.95
N GLN A 5 1.87 3.27 -17.52
CA GLN A 5 1.51 3.64 -18.89
C GLN A 5 2.54 3.17 -19.92
N GLN A 6 3.78 2.90 -19.51
CA GLN A 6 4.88 2.49 -20.41
C GLN A 6 5.81 1.45 -19.76
N PRO A 7 5.29 0.28 -19.33
CA PRO A 7 6.05 -0.71 -18.57
C PRO A 7 7.29 -1.22 -19.33
N GLU A 8 7.20 -1.36 -20.65
CA GLU A 8 8.30 -1.84 -21.52
C GLU A 8 9.54 -0.94 -21.51
N LYS A 9 9.41 0.33 -21.10
CA LYS A 9 10.56 1.24 -20.95
C LYS A 9 11.30 1.09 -19.63
N PHE A 10 10.67 0.44 -18.65
CA PHE A 10 11.15 0.37 -17.28
C PHE A 10 11.39 -1.07 -16.80
N PHE A 11 10.87 -2.07 -17.51
CA PHE A 11 11.01 -3.49 -17.17
C PHE A 11 11.57 -4.28 -18.34
N ASP A 12 12.55 -5.13 -18.06
CA ASP A 12 13.00 -6.17 -18.98
C ASP A 12 11.94 -7.28 -19.13
N GLN A 13 12.06 -8.13 -20.15
CA GLN A 13 11.05 -9.16 -20.50
C GLN A 13 10.63 -10.10 -19.36
N ASN A 14 11.43 -10.23 -18.30
CA ASN A 14 11.16 -11.08 -17.14
C ASN A 14 11.02 -10.29 -15.82
N GLN A 15 10.88 -8.97 -15.88
CA GLN A 15 10.63 -8.14 -14.72
C GLN A 15 9.15 -7.76 -14.67
N PHE A 16 8.56 -7.95 -13.49
CA PHE A 16 7.14 -7.68 -13.26
C PHE A 16 7.03 -6.75 -12.06
N LEU A 17 6.16 -5.74 -12.18
CA LEU A 17 5.72 -5.01 -11.01
C LEU A 17 4.72 -5.89 -10.27
N LEU A 18 5.08 -6.33 -9.06
CA LEU A 18 4.10 -6.82 -8.10
C LEU A 18 3.23 -5.62 -7.69
N ALA A 19 2.23 -5.33 -8.51
CA ALA A 19 1.07 -4.63 -8.02
C ALA A 19 0.39 -5.64 -7.10
N GLY A 20 0.71 -5.59 -5.81
CA GLY A 20 -0.19 -6.14 -4.81
C GLY A 20 -1.57 -5.65 -5.20
N SER A 21 -2.56 -6.54 -5.19
CA SER A 21 -3.95 -6.10 -5.10
C SER A 21 -4.06 -5.40 -3.75
N ALA A 22 -3.51 -4.19 -3.67
CA ALA A 22 -3.59 -3.31 -2.53
C ALA A 22 -5.06 -3.04 -2.45
N TYR A 23 -5.67 -3.78 -1.52
CA TYR A 23 -7.02 -3.76 -1.03
C TYR A 23 -8.06 -3.29 -2.05
N THR A 24 -9.08 -4.11 -2.33
CA THR A 24 -10.30 -3.58 -2.95
C THR A 24 -10.59 -2.24 -2.29
N ARG A 25 -10.82 -1.22 -3.14
CA ARG A 25 -11.03 0.19 -2.79
C ARG A 25 -12.37 0.34 -2.04
N ASP A 26 -12.56 -0.50 -1.07
CA ASP A 26 -13.61 -0.53 -0.09
C ASP A 26 -13.13 0.49 0.95
N TRP A 27 -14.02 1.43 1.26
CA TRP A 27 -13.68 2.80 1.61
C TRP A 27 -12.78 3.00 2.83
N CYS A 28 -12.48 1.95 3.60
CA CYS A 28 -11.73 1.97 4.84
C CYS A 28 -11.40 0.48 5.15
N THR A 29 -10.45 -0.13 4.45
CA THR A 29 -10.31 -1.61 4.37
C THR A 29 -9.93 -2.28 5.70
N LEU A 30 -9.36 -1.54 6.64
CA LEU A 30 -9.03 -1.98 8.00
C LEU A 30 -9.34 -0.83 8.98
N PRO A 31 -10.59 -0.74 9.48
CA PRO A 31 -10.99 0.35 10.34
C PRO A 31 -10.47 0.15 11.78
N ALA A 32 -9.88 1.19 12.37
CA ALA A 32 -9.56 1.21 13.81
C ALA A 32 -10.81 1.29 14.68
N TYR A 33 -11.89 1.86 14.15
CA TYR A 33 -13.20 1.96 14.80
C TYR A 33 -14.28 1.19 14.03
N GLU A 34 -15.08 0.38 14.71
CA GLU A 34 -16.09 -0.48 14.08
C GLU A 34 -17.49 -0.37 14.71
N GLY A 35 -18.50 -0.91 14.03
CA GLY A 35 -19.85 -1.03 14.57
C GLY A 35 -20.49 0.32 14.91
N ARG A 36 -20.87 0.54 16.18
CA ARG A 36 -21.54 1.78 16.62
C ARG A 36 -20.62 2.99 16.62
N GLU A 37 -19.31 2.78 16.62
CA GLU A 37 -18.32 3.86 16.63
C GLU A 37 -18.24 4.57 15.28
N LEU A 38 -18.66 3.90 14.19
CA LEU A 38 -18.79 4.49 12.86
C LEU A 38 -19.95 5.50 12.74
N LEU A 39 -20.82 5.59 13.75
CA LEU A 39 -21.87 6.63 13.78
C LEU A 39 -21.28 8.02 14.02
N ASP A 40 -20.07 8.08 14.60
CA ASP A 40 -19.30 9.32 14.68
C ASP A 40 -18.53 9.53 13.38
N HIS A 41 -18.79 10.68 12.73
CA HIS A 41 -18.14 11.05 11.49
C HIS A 41 -16.63 11.17 11.64
N GLN A 42 -16.14 11.59 12.81
CA GLN A 42 -14.70 11.71 13.07
C GLN A 42 -13.99 10.37 13.04
N ASN A 43 -14.65 9.31 13.52
CA ASN A 43 -14.09 7.96 13.53
C ASN A 43 -14.04 7.36 12.11
N LEU A 44 -15.06 7.64 11.29
CA LEU A 44 -15.06 7.27 9.88
C LEU A 44 -13.94 7.98 9.11
N ASP A 45 -13.79 9.30 9.30
CA ASP A 45 -12.73 10.09 8.68
C ASP A 45 -11.34 9.62 9.13
N PHE A 46 -11.19 9.30 10.43
CA PHE A 46 -9.95 8.76 10.99
C PHE A 46 -9.58 7.43 10.33
N ASN A 47 -10.51 6.47 10.25
CA ASN A 47 -10.27 5.19 9.61
C ASN A 47 -9.83 5.35 8.15
N CYS A 48 -10.39 6.33 7.45
CA CYS A 48 -10.10 6.50 6.03
C CYS A 48 -8.75 7.23 5.83
N HIS A 49 -8.36 8.11 6.73
CA HIS A 49 -6.98 8.64 6.79
C HIS A 49 -5.95 7.58 7.18
N LEU A 50 -6.30 6.67 8.09
CA LEU A 50 -5.45 5.56 8.49
C LEU A 50 -5.21 4.62 7.30
N ALA A 51 -6.28 4.20 6.62
CA ALA A 51 -6.19 3.36 5.42
C ALA A 51 -5.37 4.04 4.30
N GLN A 52 -5.58 5.34 4.04
CA GLN A 52 -4.78 6.09 3.07
C GLN A 52 -3.30 6.18 3.46
N SER A 53 -2.98 6.25 4.75
CA SER A 53 -1.61 6.26 5.24
C SER A 53 -0.94 4.90 5.07
N GLY A 54 -1.67 3.81 5.37
CA GLY A 54 -1.21 2.43 5.14
C GLY A 54 -0.79 2.21 3.69
N VAL A 55 -1.65 2.58 2.73
CA VAL A 55 -1.34 2.46 1.28
C VAL A 55 -0.05 3.20 0.90
N ARG A 56 0.21 4.39 1.48
CA ARG A 56 1.43 5.15 1.21
C ARG A 56 2.67 4.49 1.83
N ILE A 57 2.53 3.94 3.04
CA ILE A 57 3.60 3.25 3.74
C ILE A 57 3.96 1.97 2.99
N GLU A 58 2.99 1.12 2.67
CA GLU A 58 3.21 -0.10 1.88
C GLU A 58 3.89 0.20 0.54
N HIS A 59 3.42 1.22 -0.18
CA HIS A 59 4.03 1.60 -1.45
C HIS A 59 5.46 2.12 -1.30
N ALA A 60 5.74 2.93 -0.27
CA ALA A 60 7.08 3.41 0.02
C ALA A 60 8.01 2.26 0.42
N THR A 61 7.56 1.35 1.28
CA THR A 61 8.28 0.14 1.67
C THR A 61 8.56 -0.72 0.45
N GLY A 62 7.58 -0.97 -0.42
CA GLY A 62 7.77 -1.73 -1.66
C GLY A 62 8.84 -1.14 -2.58
N ILE A 63 8.89 0.20 -2.72
CA ILE A 63 9.96 0.88 -3.48
C ILE A 63 11.32 0.69 -2.81
N LEU A 64 11.39 0.90 -1.49
CA LEU A 64 12.64 0.78 -0.74
C LEU A 64 13.18 -0.65 -0.78
N THR A 65 12.32 -1.64 -0.53
CA THR A 65 12.65 -3.06 -0.63
C THR A 65 13.12 -3.41 -2.04
N GLY A 66 12.43 -2.94 -3.09
CA GLY A 66 12.85 -3.14 -4.48
C GLY A 66 14.20 -2.49 -4.84
N GLN A 67 14.48 -1.31 -4.30
CA GLN A 67 15.76 -0.61 -4.52
C GLN A 67 16.92 -1.26 -3.76
N PHE A 68 16.68 -1.79 -2.57
CA PHE A 68 17.70 -2.40 -1.73
C PHE A 68 17.74 -3.93 -1.78
N SER A 69 16.96 -4.56 -2.68
CA SER A 69 16.95 -6.02 -2.82
C SER A 69 18.35 -6.58 -3.12
N SER A 70 19.18 -5.82 -3.85
CA SER A 70 20.55 -6.20 -4.18
C SER A 70 21.51 -6.18 -2.98
N LEU A 71 21.12 -5.57 -1.86
CA LEU A 71 21.91 -5.54 -0.62
C LEU A 71 21.58 -6.69 0.34
N GLY A 72 20.64 -7.57 -0.03
CA GLY A 72 20.17 -8.65 0.85
C GLY A 72 19.44 -8.15 2.10
N VAL A 73 18.91 -6.91 2.04
CA VAL A 73 18.11 -6.32 3.10
C VAL A 73 16.67 -6.72 2.86
N ASP A 74 16.22 -7.78 3.53
CA ASP A 74 14.82 -8.13 3.61
C ASP A 74 14.17 -7.19 4.64
N PHE A 75 13.47 -6.17 4.16
CA PHE A 75 12.50 -5.48 5.02
C PHE A 75 11.38 -6.49 5.25
N LEU A 76 11.34 -7.08 6.45
CA LEU A 76 10.19 -7.83 6.93
C LEU A 76 8.95 -7.00 6.59
N ASP A 77 7.96 -7.63 5.94
CA ASP A 77 6.65 -7.02 5.72
C ASP A 77 6.22 -6.45 7.08
N VAL A 78 6.35 -5.14 7.22
CA VAL A 78 5.82 -4.45 8.37
C VAL A 78 4.35 -4.45 8.04
N ASP A 79 3.64 -5.46 8.52
CA ASP A 79 2.19 -5.47 8.63
C ASP A 79 1.84 -4.26 9.50
N VAL A 80 1.76 -3.08 8.87
CA VAL A 80 1.24 -1.87 9.50
C VAL A 80 -0.27 -2.06 9.48
N PHE A 81 -0.72 -2.77 10.52
CA PHE A 81 -2.08 -2.90 11.09
C PHE A 81 -3.28 -2.86 10.15
#